data_AF-A0A5C5XP48-F1
#
_entry.id   AF-A0A5C5XP48-F1
#
_cell.length_a   1.000
_cell.length_b   1.000
_cell.length_c   1.000
_cell.angle_alpha   90.00
_cell.angle_beta   90.00
_cell.angle_gamma   90.00
#
_symmetry.space_group_name_H-M   'P 1'
#
loop_
_entity.id
_entity.type
_entity.pdbx_description
1 polymer ?
#
loop_
_entity_poly.entity_id
_entity_poly.type
_entity_poly.pdbx_seq_one_letter_code
_entity_poly.pdbx_strand_id
1 'polypeptide(L)'
;MTTATIKVNADRVKYFLVAVLVVWQFGLNSLLTIAGLTDWKLGVLAKMLWGLNLLWVAGIGALSIRFRERVSAVGRTMKGNRVVSFFGFVVILALIEEAITTAMTNCAPLFGAQIGEVYLTASANYFDVVLFHSVVVMLPQFAAWGILLQRYELSPFAAFLCYGFTGFINEALFSGPNPLQLAQWILVYGLLVYLPAYLFVGTSGRRHVDWWFYPVLVFVPVIASLPVVALLLLVIAPGHPSIHFPPM
;
A
#
# COMPACT_ATOMS: atom_id res chain seq x y z
N MET A 1 26.39 -16.02 21.52
CA MET A 1 26.18 -14.79 20.71
C MET A 1 25.39 -13.80 21.55
N THR A 2 25.85 -12.56 21.69
CA THR A 2 25.19 -11.54 22.52
C THR A 2 23.96 -10.95 21.81
N THR A 3 22.96 -10.50 22.58
CA THR A 3 21.71 -9.90 22.11
C THR A 3 21.94 -8.70 21.17
N ALA A 4 23.05 -7.98 21.35
CA ALA A 4 23.46 -6.87 20.48
C ALA A 4 23.81 -7.33 19.06
N THR A 5 24.55 -8.44 18.91
CA THR A 5 24.93 -8.99 17.60
C THR A 5 23.71 -9.48 16.81
N ILE A 6 22.73 -10.09 17.49
CA ILE A 6 21.48 -10.56 16.87
C ILE A 6 20.65 -9.37 16.35
N LYS A 7 20.54 -8.29 17.14
CA LYS A 7 19.80 -7.08 16.75
C LYS A 7 20.42 -6.37 15.54
N VAL A 8 21.75 -6.21 15.51
CA VAL A 8 22.46 -5.59 14.38
C VAL A 8 22.25 -6.39 13.08
N ASN A 9 22.28 -7.73 13.16
CA ASN A 9 22.01 -8.57 12.00
C ASN A 9 20.57 -8.46 11.50
N ALA A 10 19.58 -8.43 12.41
CA ALA A 10 18.17 -8.28 12.04
C ALA A 10 17.88 -6.93 11.36
N ASP A 11 18.46 -5.84 11.83
CA ASP A 11 18.25 -4.53 11.21
C ASP A 11 18.94 -4.43 9.84
N ARG A 12 20.13 -5.02 9.66
CA ARG A 12 20.79 -5.13 8.36
C ARG A 12 19.94 -5.88 7.33
N VAL A 13 19.30 -6.97 7.72
CA VAL A 13 18.40 -7.73 6.82
C VAL A 13 17.22 -6.88 6.37
N LYS A 14 16.60 -6.11 7.27
CA LYS A 14 15.48 -5.21 6.91
C LYS A 14 15.93 -4.16 5.89
N TYR A 15 17.06 -3.49 6.14
CA TYR A 15 17.59 -2.50 5.21
C TYR A 15 17.94 -3.11 3.86
N PHE A 16 18.55 -4.31 3.86
CA PHE A 16 18.85 -5.03 2.63
C PHE A 16 17.58 -5.36 1.84
N LEU A 17 16.53 -5.88 2.48
CA LEU A 17 15.25 -6.17 1.82
C LEU A 17 14.62 -4.92 1.22
N VAL A 18 14.56 -3.81 1.97
CA VAL A 18 14.04 -2.54 1.44
C VAL A 18 14.89 -2.03 0.29
N ALA A 19 16.22 -2.13 0.38
CA ALA A 19 17.11 -1.73 -0.70
C ALA A 19 16.88 -2.58 -1.97
N VAL A 20 16.67 -3.89 -1.84
CA VAL A 20 16.33 -4.77 -2.97
C VAL A 20 15.01 -4.34 -3.61
N LEU A 21 13.97 -4.07 -2.83
CA LEU A 21 12.68 -3.61 -3.36
C LEU A 21 12.81 -2.26 -4.09
N VAL A 22 13.55 -1.31 -3.51
CA VAL A 22 13.75 0.02 -4.12
C VAL A 22 14.59 -0.10 -5.40
N VAL A 23 15.67 -0.86 -5.40
CA VAL A 23 16.52 -1.08 -6.57
C VAL A 23 15.74 -1.79 -7.68
N TRP A 24 14.96 -2.82 -7.32
CA TRP A 24 14.05 -3.49 -8.26
C TRP A 24 13.10 -2.49 -8.88
N GLN A 25 12.37 -1.73 -8.06
CA GLN A 25 11.34 -0.81 -8.55
C GLN A 25 11.92 0.31 -9.41
N PHE A 26 13.05 0.87 -9.00
CA PHE A 26 13.78 1.87 -9.78
C PHE A 26 14.26 1.30 -11.11
N GLY A 27 14.80 0.07 -11.10
CA GLY A 27 15.24 -0.64 -12.30
C GLY A 27 14.09 -0.87 -13.26
N LEU A 28 12.96 -1.39 -12.79
CA LEU A 28 11.76 -1.61 -13.61
C LEU A 28 11.26 -0.31 -14.22
N ASN A 29 11.14 0.77 -13.44
CA ASN A 29 10.65 2.04 -13.95
C ASN A 29 11.62 2.69 -14.95
N SER A 30 12.93 2.48 -14.76
CA SER A 30 13.96 2.89 -15.74
C SER A 30 13.82 2.11 -17.05
N LEU A 31 13.60 0.79 -16.98
CA LEU A 31 13.35 -0.02 -18.17
C LEU A 31 12.08 0.41 -18.91
N LEU A 32 10.99 0.71 -18.18
CA LEU A 32 9.76 1.26 -18.78
C LEU A 32 10.01 2.62 -19.44
N THR A 33 10.86 3.45 -18.84
CA THR A 33 11.24 4.75 -19.43
C THR A 33 12.01 4.55 -20.75
N ILE A 34 12.92 3.58 -20.80
CA ILE A 34 13.68 3.26 -22.01
C ILE A 34 12.77 2.64 -23.08
N ALA A 35 11.90 1.68 -22.71
CA ALA A 35 10.89 1.13 -23.62
C ALA A 35 9.93 2.23 -24.12
N GLY A 36 9.70 3.25 -23.31
CA GLY A 36 8.94 4.44 -23.63
C GLY A 36 9.49 5.28 -24.79
N LEU A 37 10.75 5.06 -25.19
CA LEU A 37 11.36 5.71 -26.36
C LEU A 37 10.80 5.16 -27.68
N THR A 38 10.28 3.93 -27.68
CA THR A 38 9.69 3.27 -28.86
C THR A 38 8.18 3.08 -28.72
N ASP A 39 7.69 2.84 -27.50
CA ASP A 39 6.27 2.73 -27.20
C ASP A 39 5.80 3.93 -26.36
N TRP A 40 5.05 4.82 -26.98
CA TRP A 40 4.62 6.06 -26.33
C TRP A 40 3.71 5.81 -25.10
N LYS A 41 2.91 4.73 -25.07
CA LYS A 41 2.04 4.41 -23.93
C LYS A 41 2.88 4.01 -22.72
N LEU A 42 3.90 3.19 -22.93
CA LEU A 42 4.87 2.85 -21.88
C LEU A 42 5.61 4.09 -21.39
N GLY A 43 5.94 5.02 -22.30
CA GLY A 43 6.59 6.29 -21.95
C GLY A 43 5.72 7.18 -21.07
N VAL A 44 4.40 7.24 -21.33
CA VAL A 44 3.44 7.96 -20.49
C VAL A 44 3.28 7.28 -19.14
N LEU A 45 3.10 5.96 -19.12
CA LEU A 45 2.99 5.16 -17.91
C LEU A 45 4.21 5.37 -17.00
N ALA A 46 5.43 5.29 -17.55
CA ALA A 46 6.67 5.46 -16.82
C ALA A 46 6.76 6.84 -16.13
N LYS A 47 6.32 7.91 -16.79
CA LYS A 47 6.30 9.27 -16.23
C LYS A 47 5.33 9.37 -15.04
N MET A 48 4.13 8.77 -15.16
CA MET A 48 3.17 8.71 -14.04
C MET A 48 3.72 7.89 -12.87
N LEU A 49 4.33 6.74 -13.16
CA LEU A 49 4.98 5.89 -12.15
C LEU A 49 6.16 6.58 -11.46
N TRP A 50 6.94 7.41 -12.17
CA TRP A 50 7.95 8.25 -11.54
C TRP A 50 7.33 9.22 -10.53
N GLY A 51 6.21 9.86 -10.87
CA GLY A 51 5.50 10.73 -9.95
C GLY A 51 5.02 10.01 -8.69
N LEU A 52 4.41 8.83 -8.84
CA LEU A 52 4.01 7.98 -7.72
C LEU A 52 5.21 7.55 -6.87
N ASN A 53 6.30 7.10 -7.49
CA ASN A 53 7.52 6.69 -6.80
C ASN A 53 8.14 7.85 -5.99
N LEU A 54 8.15 9.06 -6.53
CA LEU A 54 8.71 10.23 -5.86
C LEU A 54 7.82 10.72 -4.70
N LEU A 55 6.52 10.90 -4.96
CA LEU A 55 5.61 11.49 -3.99
C LEU A 55 5.23 10.51 -2.88
N TRP A 56 4.89 9.27 -3.25
CA TRP A 56 4.45 8.25 -2.31
C TRP A 56 5.64 7.47 -1.74
N VAL A 57 6.33 6.70 -2.58
CA VAL A 57 7.34 5.74 -2.10
C VAL A 57 8.50 6.47 -1.41
N ALA A 58 9.10 7.47 -2.06
CA ALA A 58 10.19 8.23 -1.46
C ALA A 58 9.67 9.25 -0.42
N GLY A 59 8.65 10.04 -0.75
CA GLY A 59 8.10 11.07 0.12
C GLY A 59 7.50 10.51 1.42
N ILE A 60 6.43 9.70 1.32
CA ILE A 60 5.79 9.08 2.49
C ILE A 60 6.74 8.07 3.17
N GLY A 61 7.60 7.38 2.42
CA GLY A 61 8.64 6.52 3.00
C GLY A 61 9.60 7.29 3.91
N ALA A 62 10.14 8.43 3.45
CA ALA A 62 11.01 9.29 4.25
C ALA A 62 10.29 9.88 5.47
N LEU A 63 9.04 10.34 5.30
CA LEU A 63 8.21 10.81 6.41
C LEU A 63 7.98 9.68 7.43
N SER A 64 7.71 8.47 6.98
CA SER A 64 7.51 7.31 7.85
C SER A 64 8.74 7.04 8.70
N ILE A 65 9.94 7.07 8.11
CA ILE A 65 11.20 6.92 8.86
C ILE A 65 11.39 8.07 9.86
N ARG A 66 11.10 9.31 9.44
CA ARG A 66 11.29 10.52 10.24
C ARG A 66 10.35 10.60 11.45
N PHE A 67 9.12 10.09 11.33
CA PHE A 67 8.05 10.24 12.31
C PHE A 67 7.78 8.97 13.15
N ARG A 68 8.37 7.82 12.82
CA ARG A 68 8.11 6.54 13.53
C ARG A 68 8.28 6.60 15.06
N GLU A 69 9.29 7.32 15.55
CA GLU A 69 9.54 7.43 16.99
C GLU A 69 8.49 8.31 17.66
N ARG A 70 8.00 9.34 16.95
CA ARG A 70 6.90 10.19 17.44
C ARG A 70 5.60 9.42 17.50
N VAL A 71 5.28 8.64 16.47
CA VAL A 71 4.08 7.78 16.45
C VAL A 71 4.16 6.72 17.55
N SER A 72 5.34 6.12 17.77
CA SER A 72 5.56 5.21 18.90
C SER A 72 5.37 5.87 20.25
N ALA A 73 5.85 7.10 20.41
CA ALA A 73 5.67 7.87 21.65
C ALA A 73 4.18 8.15 21.91
N VAL A 74 3.43 8.55 20.87
CA VAL A 74 1.96 8.72 20.96
C VAL A 74 1.29 7.39 21.35
N GLY A 75 1.62 6.29 20.66
CA GLY A 75 1.05 4.97 20.95
C GLY A 75 1.24 4.53 22.41
N ARG A 76 2.41 4.82 23.01
CA ARG A 76 2.72 4.50 24.41
C ARG A 76 1.91 5.29 25.42
N THR A 77 1.57 6.55 25.14
CA THR A 77 0.82 7.42 26.06
C THR A 77 -0.69 7.39 25.84
N MET A 78 -1.15 6.82 24.73
CA MET A 78 -2.57 6.70 24.41
C MET A 78 -3.34 5.87 25.43
N LYS A 79 -4.40 6.47 25.99
CA LYS A 79 -5.44 5.80 26.80
C LYS A 79 -6.62 5.30 25.97
N GLY A 80 -6.74 5.74 24.71
CA GLY A 80 -7.84 5.41 23.81
C GLY A 80 -7.65 4.10 23.04
N ASN A 81 -8.64 3.73 22.24
CA ASN A 81 -8.61 2.51 21.42
C ASN A 81 -7.60 2.65 20.26
N ARG A 82 -6.45 1.98 20.39
CA ARG A 82 -5.38 1.98 19.37
C ARG A 82 -5.85 1.46 18.01
N VAL A 83 -6.82 0.54 17.97
CA VAL A 83 -7.40 0.02 16.72
C VAL A 83 -8.08 1.14 15.94
N VAL A 84 -8.87 1.98 16.63
CA VAL A 84 -9.59 3.10 15.99
C VAL A 84 -8.62 4.16 15.48
N SER A 85 -7.58 4.49 16.27
CA SER A 85 -6.57 5.45 15.83
C SER A 85 -5.71 4.91 14.68
N PHE A 86 -5.37 3.63 14.70
CA PHE A 86 -4.72 2.96 13.57
C PHE A 86 -5.60 3.05 12.32
N PHE A 87 -6.86 2.67 12.44
CA PHE A 87 -7.84 2.68 11.34
C PHE A 87 -7.97 4.08 10.73
N GLY A 88 -8.20 5.11 11.55
CA GLY A 88 -8.28 6.48 11.05
C GLY A 88 -6.99 6.95 10.39
N PHE A 89 -5.83 6.60 10.97
CA PHE A 89 -4.54 7.00 10.42
C PHE A 89 -4.25 6.33 9.07
N VAL A 90 -4.47 5.02 8.94
CA VAL A 90 -4.27 4.32 7.67
C VAL A 90 -5.28 4.76 6.61
N VAL A 91 -6.52 5.09 6.98
CA VAL A 91 -7.51 5.66 6.05
C VAL A 91 -7.04 7.02 5.51
N ILE A 92 -6.51 7.90 6.36
CA ILE A 92 -5.92 9.18 5.91
C ILE A 92 -4.78 8.93 4.93
N LEU A 93 -3.90 7.96 5.22
CA LEU A 93 -2.81 7.62 4.30
C LEU A 93 -3.33 7.07 2.97
N ALA A 94 -4.36 6.21 2.98
CA ALA A 94 -4.97 5.69 1.77
C ALA A 94 -5.63 6.79 0.93
N LEU A 95 -6.31 7.74 1.56
CA LEU A 95 -6.87 8.91 0.87
C LEU A 95 -5.77 9.79 0.22
N ILE A 96 -4.62 9.96 0.89
CA ILE A 96 -3.49 10.69 0.33
C ILE A 96 -2.86 9.93 -0.84
N GLU A 97 -2.70 8.61 -0.70
CA GLU A 97 -2.21 7.74 -1.76
C GLU A 97 -3.07 7.88 -3.02
N GLU A 98 -4.39 7.78 -2.86
CA GLU A 98 -5.32 7.90 -3.98
C GLU A 98 -5.39 9.29 -4.58
N ALA A 99 -5.16 10.33 -3.77
CA ALA A 99 -5.02 11.68 -4.29
C ALA A 99 -3.80 11.79 -5.21
N ILE A 100 -2.69 11.12 -4.87
CA ILE A 100 -1.48 11.08 -5.69
C ILE A 100 -1.70 10.26 -6.96
N THR A 101 -2.23 9.04 -6.87
CA THR A 101 -2.47 8.17 -8.05
C THR A 101 -3.48 8.79 -9.02
N THR A 102 -4.55 9.37 -8.49
CA THR A 102 -5.56 10.09 -9.29
C THR A 102 -4.97 11.33 -9.93
N ALA A 103 -4.16 12.11 -9.20
CA ALA A 103 -3.48 13.27 -9.78
C ALA A 103 -2.52 12.85 -10.90
N MET A 104 -1.73 11.79 -10.70
CA MET A 104 -0.81 11.28 -11.73
C MET A 104 -1.56 10.77 -12.96
N THR A 105 -2.70 10.10 -12.77
CA THR A 105 -3.60 9.70 -13.87
C THR A 105 -4.15 10.92 -14.62
N ASN A 106 -4.53 11.98 -13.91
CA ASN A 106 -4.95 13.24 -14.53
C ASN A 106 -3.81 14.02 -15.20
N CYS A 107 -2.54 13.68 -14.92
CA CYS A 107 -1.40 14.23 -15.63
C CYS A 107 -1.13 13.54 -16.99
N ALA A 108 -1.89 12.52 -17.39
CA ALA A 108 -1.74 11.86 -18.69
C ALA A 108 -1.65 12.84 -19.89
N PRO A 109 -2.48 13.92 -19.98
CA PRO A 109 -2.35 14.95 -21.01
C PRO A 109 -1.03 15.71 -21.00
N LEU A 110 -0.44 15.94 -19.82
CA LEU A 110 0.88 16.59 -19.71
C LEU A 110 2.00 15.71 -20.28
N PHE A 111 1.75 14.41 -20.40
CA PHE A 111 2.71 13.43 -20.90
C PHE A 111 2.45 13.00 -22.35
N GLY A 112 1.38 13.48 -22.97
CA GLY A 112 1.03 13.25 -24.37
C GLY A 112 -0.07 12.21 -24.61
N ALA A 113 -0.80 11.78 -23.58
CA ALA A 113 -1.94 10.86 -23.69
C ALA A 113 -3.27 11.56 -23.38
N GLN A 114 -4.38 11.06 -23.91
CA GLN A 114 -5.71 11.45 -23.42
C GLN A 114 -6.01 10.80 -22.07
N ILE A 115 -6.89 11.42 -21.29
CA ILE A 115 -7.37 10.84 -20.03
C ILE A 115 -8.05 9.49 -20.35
N GLY A 116 -7.62 8.43 -19.68
CA GLY A 116 -8.14 7.07 -19.86
C GLY A 116 -7.42 6.21 -20.88
N GLU A 117 -6.48 6.75 -21.66
CA GLU A 117 -5.65 5.94 -22.56
C GLU A 117 -4.54 5.19 -21.84
N VAL A 118 -3.99 5.80 -20.78
CA VAL A 118 -3.02 5.24 -19.85
C VAL A 118 -3.34 5.82 -18.47
N TYR A 119 -3.44 4.98 -17.45
CA TYR A 119 -3.88 5.40 -16.13
C TYR A 119 -3.26 4.55 -15.03
N LEU A 120 -3.19 5.09 -13.80
CA LEU A 120 -2.70 4.35 -12.62
C LEU A 120 -3.84 3.85 -11.73
N THR A 121 -5.03 4.43 -11.85
CA THR A 121 -6.20 4.10 -11.04
C THR A 121 -7.43 3.97 -11.92
N ALA A 122 -8.50 3.38 -11.40
CA ALA A 122 -9.68 2.98 -12.15
C ALA A 122 -10.48 4.15 -12.76
N SER A 123 -10.23 5.39 -12.34
CA SER A 123 -10.99 6.57 -12.79
C SER A 123 -10.17 7.86 -12.64
N ALA A 124 -10.46 8.86 -13.46
CA ALA A 124 -9.88 10.20 -13.28
C ALA A 124 -10.58 11.00 -12.15
N ASN A 125 -11.69 10.50 -11.61
CA ASN A 125 -12.41 11.16 -10.53
C ASN A 125 -11.98 10.58 -9.16
N TYR A 126 -11.42 11.43 -8.30
CA TYR A 126 -10.92 11.01 -6.99
C TYR A 126 -11.98 10.37 -6.09
N PHE A 127 -13.19 10.94 -6.06
CA PHE A 127 -14.27 10.39 -5.23
C PHE A 127 -14.74 9.04 -5.76
N ASP A 128 -14.75 8.89 -7.08
CA ASP A 128 -15.10 7.64 -7.72
C ASP A 128 -14.13 6.51 -7.34
N VAL A 129 -12.83 6.79 -7.42
CA VAL A 129 -11.76 5.88 -6.97
C VAL A 129 -11.95 5.48 -5.51
N VAL A 130 -12.03 6.46 -4.62
CA VAL A 130 -12.08 6.24 -3.16
C VAL A 130 -13.35 5.50 -2.73
N LEU A 131 -14.50 5.85 -3.31
CA LEU A 131 -15.80 5.34 -2.88
C LEU A 131 -16.21 4.03 -3.55
N PHE A 132 -15.62 3.67 -4.70
CA PHE A 132 -16.09 2.52 -5.49
C PHE A 132 -14.99 1.54 -5.92
N HIS A 133 -13.72 1.90 -5.89
CA HIS A 133 -12.64 1.02 -6.39
C HIS A 133 -11.59 0.65 -5.37
N SER A 134 -11.23 1.57 -4.48
CA SER A 134 -10.04 1.38 -3.65
C SER A 134 -10.29 1.53 -2.16
N VAL A 135 -10.29 2.75 -1.60
CA VAL A 135 -10.30 2.99 -0.15
C VAL A 135 -11.46 2.28 0.53
N VAL A 136 -12.65 2.33 -0.06
CA VAL A 136 -13.84 1.61 0.44
C VAL A 136 -13.58 0.10 0.61
N VAL A 137 -12.89 -0.52 -0.35
CA VAL A 137 -12.53 -1.95 -0.37
C VAL A 137 -11.42 -2.23 0.65
N MET A 138 -10.57 -1.24 0.93
CA MET A 138 -9.51 -1.34 1.93
C MET A 138 -10.00 -1.15 3.38
N LEU A 139 -11.14 -0.48 3.62
CA LEU A 139 -11.66 -0.26 4.98
C LEU A 139 -11.74 -1.54 5.82
N PRO A 140 -12.40 -2.64 5.40
CA PRO A 140 -12.44 -3.86 6.20
C PRO A 140 -11.05 -4.48 6.38
N GLN A 141 -10.13 -4.31 5.42
CA GLN A 141 -8.74 -4.75 5.52
C GLN A 141 -8.00 -4.02 6.65
N PHE A 142 -8.17 -2.69 6.71
CA PHE A 142 -7.59 -1.84 7.75
C PHE A 142 -8.15 -2.17 9.14
N ALA A 143 -9.46 -2.43 9.24
CA ALA A 143 -10.07 -2.87 10.49
C ALA A 143 -9.49 -4.21 10.95
N ALA A 144 -9.37 -5.19 10.04
CA ALA A 144 -8.74 -6.48 10.33
C ALA A 144 -7.29 -6.31 10.81
N TRP A 145 -6.49 -5.49 10.13
CA TRP A 145 -5.11 -5.20 10.53
C TRP A 145 -5.00 -4.54 11.89
N GLY A 146 -5.85 -3.57 12.20
CA GLY A 146 -5.88 -2.94 13.52
C GLY A 146 -6.16 -3.96 14.63
N ILE A 147 -7.11 -4.87 14.41
CA ILE A 147 -7.42 -5.97 15.33
C ILE A 147 -6.24 -6.95 15.47
N LEU A 148 -5.60 -7.32 14.37
CA LEU A 148 -4.42 -8.20 14.37
C LEU A 148 -3.27 -7.57 15.16
N LEU A 149 -2.95 -6.30 14.92
CA LEU A 149 -1.90 -5.56 15.64
C LEU A 149 -2.19 -5.42 17.14
N GLN A 150 -3.46 -5.33 17.51
CA GLN A 150 -3.91 -5.29 18.90
C GLN A 150 -3.77 -6.64 19.60
N ARG A 151 -3.93 -7.76 18.88
CA ARG A 151 -3.92 -9.13 19.45
C ARG A 151 -2.56 -9.80 19.38
N TYR A 152 -1.72 -9.45 18.41
CA TYR A 152 -0.50 -10.16 18.08
C TYR A 152 0.73 -9.24 18.09
N GLU A 153 1.88 -9.79 18.48
CA GLU A 153 3.18 -9.11 18.56
C GLU A 153 3.83 -8.95 17.18
N LEU A 154 3.16 -8.22 16.31
CA LEU A 154 3.67 -7.90 14.97
C LEU A 154 4.56 -6.67 15.02
N SER A 155 5.71 -6.76 14.35
CA SER A 155 6.57 -5.60 14.13
C SER A 155 6.02 -4.72 13.00
N PRO A 156 6.25 -3.40 13.02
CA PRO A 156 5.87 -2.52 11.90
C PRO A 156 6.44 -2.98 10.55
N PHE A 157 7.65 -3.57 10.55
CA PHE A 157 8.26 -4.12 9.34
C PHE A 157 7.54 -5.37 8.82
N ALA A 158 7.06 -6.24 9.72
CA ALA A 158 6.22 -7.37 9.33
C ALA A 158 4.89 -6.90 8.75
N ALA A 159 4.26 -5.87 9.33
CA ALA A 159 3.04 -5.27 8.79
C ALA A 159 3.28 -4.68 7.39
N PHE A 160 4.39 -3.94 7.20
CA PHE A 160 4.81 -3.42 5.89
C PHE A 160 4.90 -4.53 4.83
N LEU A 161 5.62 -5.62 5.11
CA LEU A 161 5.78 -6.71 4.14
C LEU A 161 4.46 -7.45 3.89
N CYS A 162 3.75 -7.86 4.94
CA CYS A 162 2.54 -8.68 4.78
C CYS A 162 1.42 -7.92 4.09
N TYR A 163 1.22 -6.65 4.44
CA TYR A 163 0.22 -5.82 3.75
C TYR A 163 0.69 -5.41 2.35
N GLY A 164 1.99 -5.27 2.14
CA GLY A 164 2.55 -5.16 0.79
C GLY A 164 2.22 -6.35 -0.11
N PHE A 165 2.37 -7.58 0.39
CA PHE A 165 1.95 -8.79 -0.32
C PHE A 165 0.43 -8.88 -0.49
N THR A 166 -0.35 -8.40 0.48
CA THR A 166 -1.82 -8.28 0.36
C THR A 166 -2.16 -7.37 -0.83
N GLY A 167 -1.51 -6.20 -0.92
CA GLY A 167 -1.64 -5.26 -2.03
C GLY A 167 -1.31 -5.89 -3.37
N PHE A 168 -0.17 -6.59 -3.46
CA PHE A 168 0.21 -7.32 -4.67
C PHE A 168 -0.86 -8.34 -5.12
N ILE A 169 -1.47 -9.07 -4.18
CA ILE A 169 -2.55 -10.02 -4.50
C ILE A 169 -3.79 -9.26 -4.98
N ASN A 170 -4.20 -8.19 -4.31
CA ASN A 170 -5.36 -7.39 -4.72
C ASN A 170 -5.18 -6.85 -6.15
N GLU A 171 -4.00 -6.38 -6.49
CA GLU A 171 -3.66 -5.90 -7.83
C GLU A 171 -3.68 -7.03 -8.85
N ALA A 172 -3.11 -8.18 -8.53
CA ALA A 172 -3.17 -9.35 -9.40
C ALA A 172 -4.61 -9.83 -9.66
N LEU A 173 -5.51 -9.67 -8.69
CA LEU A 173 -6.93 -9.99 -8.82
C LEU A 173 -7.71 -8.94 -9.63
N PHE A 174 -7.28 -7.67 -9.60
CA PHE A 174 -7.96 -6.56 -10.26
C PHE A 174 -7.46 -6.34 -11.70
N SER A 175 -6.14 -6.23 -11.90
CA SER A 175 -5.50 -5.91 -13.17
C SER A 175 -4.79 -7.11 -13.83
N GLY A 176 -4.83 -8.28 -13.19
CA GLY A 176 -4.19 -9.49 -13.68
C GLY A 176 -2.76 -9.69 -13.16
N PRO A 177 -2.23 -10.92 -13.22
CA PRO A 177 -0.97 -11.26 -12.58
C PRO A 177 0.24 -10.63 -13.28
N ASN A 178 0.96 -9.74 -12.58
CA ASN A 178 2.21 -9.15 -13.06
C ASN A 178 3.32 -9.23 -11.99
N PRO A 179 4.13 -10.30 -11.96
CA PRO A 179 5.16 -10.50 -10.93
C PRO A 179 6.28 -9.45 -10.98
N LEU A 180 6.48 -8.76 -12.11
CA LEU A 180 7.49 -7.70 -12.21
C LEU A 180 7.13 -6.52 -11.30
N GLN A 181 5.85 -6.27 -11.06
CA GLN A 181 5.38 -5.19 -10.18
C GLN A 181 5.35 -5.55 -8.68
N LEU A 182 5.86 -6.72 -8.29
CA LEU A 182 5.87 -7.14 -6.89
C LEU A 182 6.48 -6.07 -5.97
N ALA A 183 7.64 -5.51 -6.35
CA ALA A 183 8.30 -4.49 -5.56
C ALA A 183 7.47 -3.20 -5.43
N GLN A 184 6.85 -2.76 -6.53
CA GLN A 184 5.95 -1.61 -6.55
C GLN A 184 4.85 -1.76 -5.51
N TRP A 185 4.12 -2.87 -5.56
CA TRP A 185 2.95 -3.06 -4.73
C TRP A 185 3.30 -3.28 -3.26
N ILE A 186 4.43 -3.93 -2.96
CA ILE A 186 4.93 -3.99 -1.59
C ILE A 186 5.25 -2.59 -1.05
N LEU A 187 5.90 -1.75 -1.84
CA LEU A 187 6.26 -0.39 -1.44
C LEU A 187 5.02 0.50 -1.28
N VAL A 188 4.07 0.45 -2.22
CA VAL A 188 2.85 1.27 -2.18
C VAL A 188 1.97 0.87 -1.00
N TYR A 189 1.52 -0.39 -0.97
CA TYR A 189 0.56 -0.83 0.03
C TYR A 189 1.21 -0.98 1.41
N GLY A 190 2.43 -1.51 1.50
CA GLY A 190 3.12 -1.65 2.77
C GLY A 190 3.28 -0.33 3.52
N LEU A 191 3.52 0.78 2.80
CA LEU A 191 3.66 2.11 3.39
C LEU A 191 2.37 2.62 4.05
N LEU A 192 1.20 2.19 3.60
CA LEU A 192 -0.08 2.55 4.22
C LEU A 192 -0.09 2.16 5.70
N VAL A 193 0.39 0.96 6.03
CA VAL A 193 0.32 0.42 7.40
C VAL A 193 1.62 0.56 8.19
N TYR A 194 2.75 0.81 7.53
CA TYR A 194 4.06 0.83 8.17
C TYR A 194 4.15 1.87 9.30
N LEU A 195 3.82 3.13 9.02
CA LEU A 195 3.87 4.19 10.02
C LEU A 195 2.78 4.03 11.10
N PRO A 196 1.49 3.78 10.76
CA PRO A 196 0.45 3.55 11.76
C PRO A 196 0.73 2.36 12.69
N ALA A 197 1.40 1.29 12.22
CA ALA A 197 1.73 0.14 13.04
C ALA A 197 2.66 0.48 14.23
N TYR A 198 3.40 1.59 14.17
CA TYR A 198 4.20 2.07 15.30
C TYR A 198 3.35 2.47 16.53
N LEU A 199 2.04 2.70 16.37
CA LEU A 199 1.13 2.94 17.50
C LEU A 199 1.08 1.76 18.49
N PHE A 200 1.43 0.56 18.05
CA PHE A 200 1.38 -0.65 18.87
C PHE A 200 2.73 -1.07 19.46
N VAL A 201 3.83 -0.38 19.12
CA VAL A 201 5.16 -0.70 19.64
C VAL A 201 5.21 -0.51 21.16
N GLY A 202 5.66 -1.55 21.88
CA GLY A 202 5.70 -1.55 23.35
C GLY A 202 4.37 -1.89 24.02
N THR A 203 3.35 -2.31 23.27
CA THR A 203 2.10 -2.84 23.86
C THR A 203 2.34 -4.21 24.48
N SER A 204 2.05 -4.35 25.77
CA SER A 204 2.14 -5.61 26.52
C SER A 204 0.92 -6.51 26.32
N GLY A 205 1.06 -7.80 26.64
CA GLY A 205 -0.06 -8.77 26.67
C GLY A 205 -0.54 -9.26 25.30
N ARG A 206 0.24 -9.02 24.24
CA ARG A 206 -0.06 -9.51 22.88
C ARG A 206 0.51 -10.92 22.67
N ARG A 207 -0.11 -11.69 21.79
CA ARG A 207 0.31 -13.07 21.50
C ARG A 207 1.52 -13.07 20.58
N HIS A 208 2.48 -13.96 20.85
CA HIS A 208 3.57 -14.22 19.93
C HIS A 208 3.05 -14.73 18.58
N VAL A 209 3.82 -14.48 17.52
CA VAL A 209 3.46 -14.85 16.15
C VAL A 209 4.51 -15.81 15.60
N ASP A 210 4.09 -17.04 15.35
CA ASP A 210 4.91 -18.04 14.69
C ASP A 210 4.99 -17.79 13.18
N TRP A 211 6.02 -18.35 12.54
CA TRP A 211 6.27 -18.17 11.10
C TRP A 211 5.09 -18.59 10.21
N TRP A 212 4.31 -19.60 10.61
CA TRP A 212 3.17 -20.12 9.84
C TRP A 212 1.96 -19.17 9.83
N PHE A 213 1.93 -18.17 10.72
CA PHE A 213 0.85 -17.19 10.78
C PHE A 213 1.05 -16.05 9.77
N TYR A 214 2.26 -15.85 9.23
CA TYR A 214 2.52 -14.79 8.25
C TYR A 214 1.71 -14.94 6.96
N PRO A 215 1.54 -16.13 6.36
CA PRO A 215 0.57 -16.33 5.29
C PRO A 215 -0.85 -15.90 5.67
N VAL A 216 -1.29 -16.17 6.89
CA VAL A 216 -2.61 -15.75 7.39
C VAL A 216 -2.73 -14.22 7.39
N LEU A 217 -1.69 -13.50 7.81
CA LEU A 217 -1.66 -12.03 7.78
C LEU A 217 -1.78 -11.44 6.38
N VAL A 218 -1.37 -12.18 5.34
CA VAL A 218 -1.47 -11.77 3.94
C VAL A 218 -2.88 -12.02 3.39
N PHE A 219 -3.52 -13.14 3.73
CA PHE A 219 -4.82 -13.52 3.16
C PHE A 219 -6.03 -13.00 3.93
N VAL A 220 -5.94 -12.84 5.25
CA VAL A 220 -7.06 -12.32 6.07
C VAL A 220 -7.60 -10.97 5.57
N PRO A 221 -6.77 -9.99 5.20
CA PRO A 221 -7.29 -8.72 4.70
C PRO A 221 -7.99 -8.87 3.34
N VAL A 222 -7.49 -9.72 2.44
CA VAL A 222 -8.17 -10.05 1.16
C VAL A 222 -9.55 -10.66 1.43
N ILE A 223 -9.65 -11.60 2.38
CA ILE A 223 -10.94 -12.20 2.76
C ILE A 223 -11.87 -11.15 3.39
N ALA A 224 -11.33 -10.25 4.20
CA ALA A 224 -12.10 -9.19 4.85
C ALA A 224 -12.74 -8.21 3.84
N SER A 225 -12.15 -8.01 2.67
CA SER A 225 -12.70 -7.12 1.65
C SER A 225 -13.86 -7.72 0.84
N LEU A 226 -13.99 -9.05 0.80
CA LEU A 226 -14.99 -9.74 -0.02
C LEU A 226 -16.44 -9.24 0.16
N PRO A 227 -16.95 -8.95 1.38
CA PRO A 227 -18.31 -8.44 1.54
C PRO A 227 -18.51 -7.08 0.88
N VAL A 228 -17.52 -6.19 0.95
CA VAL A 228 -17.57 -4.87 0.32
C VAL A 228 -17.44 -4.98 -1.20
N VAL A 229 -16.55 -5.85 -1.69
CA VAL A 229 -16.42 -6.14 -3.12
C VAL A 229 -17.75 -6.70 -3.67
N ALA A 230 -18.37 -7.64 -2.97
CA ALA A 230 -19.67 -8.20 -3.36
C ALA A 230 -20.76 -7.13 -3.37
N LEU A 231 -20.81 -6.26 -2.36
CA LEU A 231 -21.75 -5.13 -2.33
C LEU A 231 -21.55 -4.20 -3.53
N LEU A 232 -20.29 -3.84 -3.84
CA LEU A 232 -19.97 -2.97 -4.96
C LEU A 232 -20.38 -3.60 -6.29
N LEU A 233 -20.00 -4.85 -6.54
CA LEU A 233 -20.26 -5.51 -7.82
C LEU A 233 -21.74 -5.85 -8.03
N LEU A 234 -22.43 -6.31 -6.98
CA LEU A 234 -23.78 -6.87 -7.12
C LEU A 234 -24.89 -5.83 -6.90
N VAL A 235 -24.62 -4.73 -6.20
CA VAL A 235 -25.64 -3.76 -5.81
C VAL A 235 -25.35 -2.38 -6.39
N ILE A 236 -24.11 -1.91 -6.33
CA ILE A 236 -23.77 -0.52 -6.66
C ILE A 236 -23.40 -0.37 -8.15
N ALA A 237 -22.52 -1.22 -8.65
CA ALA A 237 -22.01 -1.17 -10.02
C ALA A 237 -23.10 -1.17 -11.11
N PRO A 238 -24.21 -1.95 -10.99
CA PRO A 238 -25.27 -1.92 -12.00
C PRO A 238 -25.93 -0.55 -12.21
N GLY A 239 -25.91 0.31 -11.18
CA GLY A 239 -26.46 1.68 -11.23
C GLY A 239 -25.41 2.78 -11.29
N HIS A 240 -24.12 2.43 -11.29
CA HIS A 240 -23.03 3.39 -11.23
C HIS A 240 -22.72 3.98 -12.62
N PRO A 241 -22.49 5.30 -12.76
CA PRO A 241 -22.07 5.90 -14.03
C PRO A 241 -20.83 5.22 -14.62
N SER A 242 -20.81 5.05 -15.95
CA SER A 242 -19.67 4.48 -16.70
C SER A 242 -18.56 5.52 -16.90
N ILE A 243 -17.95 5.96 -15.81
CA ILE A 243 -16.79 6.88 -15.80
C ILE A 243 -15.47 6.16 -15.50
N HIS A 244 -15.54 4.84 -15.30
CA HIS A 244 -14.41 3.96 -15.05
C HIS A 244 -13.65 3.64 -16.32
N PHE A 245 -12.34 3.50 -16.21
CA PHE A 245 -11.52 3.00 -17.31
C PHE A 245 -11.62 1.48 -17.42
N PRO A 246 -11.61 0.91 -18.64
CA PRO A 246 -11.60 -0.54 -18.84
C PRO A 246 -10.22 -1.10 -18.49
N PRO A 247 -10.09 -2.24 -17.77
CA PRO A 247 -8.81 -2.81 -17.34
C PRO A 247 -7.76 -2.84 -18.47
N MET A 248 -6.52 -2.41 -18.17
CA MET A 248 -5.38 -2.42 -19.12
C MET A 248 -4.78 -3.81 -19.29
#